data_AF-A0A7S4MUA8-F1
#
_entry.id   AF-A0A7S4MUA8-F1
#
_cell.length_a   1.000
_cell.length_b   1.000
_cell.length_c   1.000
_cell.angle_alpha   90.00
_cell.angle_beta   90.00
_cell.angle_gamma   90.00
#
_symmetry.space_group_name_H-M   'P 1'
#
loop_
_entity.id
_entity.type
_entity.pdbx_description
1 polymer ?
#
loop_
_entity_poly.entity_id
_entity_poly.type
_entity_poly.pdbx_seq_one_letter_code
_entity_poly.pdbx_strand_id
1 'polypeptide(L)'
;KDLNNLLVFPSGTDLHAEPWVAEGKLILQDKASCLSAIVLLEDCEPAEDKNSTSPTRFCNVIDACAAPGNKTTHAAALMNRIGNTHQLYAVDKDDKRILLLKQFTERAGAP
;
A
#
# COMPACT_ATOMS: atom_id res chain seq x y z
N LYS A 1 2.09 -18.94 3.19
CA LYS A 1 0.95 -18.26 2.53
C LYS A 1 1.52 -17.47 1.36
N ASP A 2 1.03 -17.71 0.16
CA ASP A 2 1.43 -16.94 -1.01
C ASP A 2 0.70 -15.59 -0.98
N LEU A 3 1.40 -14.52 -1.37
CA LEU A 3 0.86 -13.18 -1.38
C LEU A 3 0.50 -12.82 -2.81
N ASN A 4 -0.78 -12.49 -3.03
CA ASN A 4 -1.24 -11.99 -4.31
C ASN A 4 -0.49 -10.69 -4.64
N ASN A 5 -0.05 -10.56 -5.90
CA ASN A 5 0.70 -9.40 -6.40
C ASN A 5 2.13 -9.24 -5.86
N LEU A 6 2.74 -10.27 -5.27
CA LEU A 6 4.17 -10.30 -4.96
C LEU A 6 4.92 -11.17 -5.97
N LEU A 7 5.77 -10.55 -6.78
CA LEU A 7 6.71 -11.25 -7.65
C LEU A 7 8.00 -11.54 -6.89
N VAL A 8 8.53 -12.76 -7.02
CA VAL A 8 9.78 -13.18 -6.38
C VAL A 8 10.75 -13.62 -7.46
N PHE A 9 11.96 -13.07 -7.44
CA PHE A 9 13.02 -13.33 -8.41
C PHE A 9 14.20 -14.05 -7.73
N PRO A 10 15.09 -14.70 -8.49
CA PRO A 10 16.32 -15.29 -7.95
C PRO A 10 17.15 -14.29 -7.14
N SER A 11 17.91 -14.78 -6.17
CA SER A 11 18.83 -13.94 -5.39
C SER A 11 19.87 -13.29 -6.31
N GLY A 12 20.16 -12.01 -6.07
CA GLY A 12 21.10 -11.22 -6.89
C GLY A 12 20.49 -10.56 -8.13
N THR A 13 19.20 -10.78 -8.42
CA THR A 13 18.50 -9.99 -9.43
C THR A 13 18.33 -8.55 -8.95
N ASP A 14 18.91 -7.60 -9.68
CA ASP A 14 18.74 -6.16 -9.46
C ASP A 14 17.69 -5.61 -10.45
N LEU A 15 16.65 -4.97 -9.91
CA LEU A 15 15.57 -4.34 -10.68
C LEU A 15 15.55 -2.82 -10.50
N HIS A 16 16.49 -2.23 -9.76
CA HIS A 16 16.48 -0.80 -9.42
C HIS A 16 16.53 0.11 -10.65
N ALA A 17 17.20 -0.33 -11.72
CA ALA A 17 17.33 0.41 -12.98
C ALA A 17 16.17 0.14 -13.97
N GLU A 18 15.26 -0.76 -13.65
CA GLU A 18 14.17 -1.11 -14.57
C GLU A 18 13.16 0.04 -14.70
N PRO A 19 12.68 0.34 -15.93
CA PRO A 19 11.72 1.42 -16.15
C PRO A 19 10.47 1.30 -15.28
N TRP A 20 10.01 0.07 -15.02
CA TRP A 20 8.82 -0.16 -14.20
C TRP A 20 9.00 0.24 -12.74
N VAL A 21 10.22 0.16 -12.20
CA VAL A 21 10.54 0.67 -10.85
C VAL A 21 10.65 2.19 -10.88
N ALA A 22 11.28 2.75 -11.92
CA ALA A 22 11.41 4.19 -12.10
C ALA A 22 10.06 4.89 -12.29
N GLU A 23 9.10 4.24 -12.96
CA GLU A 23 7.74 4.71 -13.21
C GLU A 23 6.76 4.38 -12.07
N GLY A 24 7.19 3.71 -11.00
CA GLY A 24 6.33 3.36 -9.86
C GLY A 24 5.34 2.21 -10.09
N LYS A 25 5.45 1.51 -11.22
CA LYS A 25 4.63 0.32 -11.56
C LYS A 25 5.04 -0.90 -10.74
N LEU A 26 6.31 -1.00 -10.37
CA LEU A 26 6.85 -2.00 -9.46
C LEU A 26 7.46 -1.32 -8.23
N ILE A 27 7.08 -1.80 -7.06
CA ILE A 27 7.64 -1.37 -5.78
C ILE A 27 8.48 -2.50 -5.22
N LEU A 28 9.77 -2.23 -4.99
CA LEU A 28 10.69 -3.19 -4.40
C LEU A 28 10.45 -3.22 -2.89
N GLN A 29 9.87 -4.32 -2.39
CA GLN A 29 9.47 -4.47 -1.00
C GLN A 29 9.73 -5.88 -0.50
N ASP A 30 10.25 -5.96 0.72
CA ASP A 30 10.43 -7.23 1.41
C ASP A 30 9.08 -7.94 1.64
N LYS A 31 9.07 -9.27 1.49
CA LYS A 31 7.85 -10.10 1.62
C LYS A 31 7.17 -9.92 2.97
N ALA A 32 7.92 -9.85 4.07
CA ALA A 32 7.33 -9.68 5.40
C ALA A 32 6.72 -8.27 5.56
N SER A 33 7.31 -7.26 4.94
CA SER A 33 6.77 -5.89 4.92
C SER A 33 5.43 -5.78 4.18
N CYS A 34 5.07 -6.72 3.30
CA CYS A 34 3.77 -6.74 2.64
C CYS A 34 2.63 -7.20 3.57
N LEU A 35 2.94 -8.01 4.60
CA LEU A 35 1.94 -8.64 5.45
C LEU A 35 1.14 -7.66 6.29
N SER A 36 1.78 -6.57 6.77
CA SER A 36 1.12 -5.63 7.69
C SER A 36 -0.09 -4.93 7.08
N ALA A 37 0.01 -4.50 5.82
CA ALA A 37 -1.10 -3.83 5.13
C ALA A 37 -2.24 -4.80 4.78
N ILE A 38 -1.90 -6.05 4.45
CA ILE A 38 -2.90 -7.09 4.15
C ILE A 38 -3.71 -7.39 5.40
N VAL A 39 -3.05 -7.74 6.51
CA VAL A 39 -3.73 -8.09 7.78
C VAL A 39 -4.56 -6.92 8.31
N LEU A 40 -4.06 -5.69 8.20
CA LEU A 40 -4.80 -4.50 8.64
C LEU A 40 -6.12 -4.30 7.89
N LEU A 41 -6.16 -4.63 6.60
CA LEU A 41 -7.31 -4.38 5.73
C LEU A 41 -8.26 -5.58 5.58
N GLU A 42 -7.86 -6.79 6.02
CA GLU A 42 -8.75 -7.97 6.09
C GLU A 42 -10.02 -7.66 6.90
N ASP A 43 -9.91 -6.87 7.98
CA ASP A 43 -11.07 -6.47 8.81
C ASP A 43 -11.95 -5.37 8.18
N CYS A 44 -11.46 -4.71 7.13
CA CYS A 44 -12.13 -3.61 6.45
C CYS A 44 -12.86 -4.05 5.16
N GLU A 45 -12.83 -5.33 4.79
CA GLU A 45 -13.62 -5.84 3.68
C GLU A 45 -15.12 -5.62 3.95
N PRO A 46 -15.89 -5.12 2.97
CA PRO A 46 -17.32 -4.95 3.13
C PRO A 46 -17.96 -6.32 3.35
N ALA A 47 -18.76 -6.45 4.41
CA ALA A 47 -19.55 -7.65 4.61
C ALA A 47 -20.44 -7.86 3.39
N GLU A 48 -20.47 -9.09 2.84
CA GLU A 48 -21.40 -9.49 1.77
C GLU A 48 -22.86 -9.51 2.27
N ASP A 49 -23.37 -8.41 2.77
CA ASP A 49 -24.80 -8.29 3.00
C ASP A 49 -25.45 -7.94 1.66
N LYS A 50 -25.86 -8.98 0.92
CA LYS A 50 -26.52 -8.89 -0.39
C LYS A 50 -27.86 -8.12 -0.35
N ASN A 51 -28.35 -7.75 0.84
CA ASN A 51 -29.55 -6.96 1.06
C ASN A 51 -29.30 -5.55 1.61
N SER A 52 -28.05 -5.16 1.88
CA SER A 52 -27.71 -3.83 2.41
C SER A 52 -27.04 -2.98 1.33
N THR A 53 -27.67 -1.88 0.95
CA THR A 53 -27.21 -0.91 -0.05
C THR A 53 -26.05 -0.01 0.44
N SER A 54 -25.43 -0.30 1.58
CA SER A 54 -24.27 0.44 2.08
C SER A 54 -23.13 -0.51 2.45
N PRO A 55 -21.90 -0.32 1.93
CA PRO A 55 -20.74 -1.09 2.35
C PRO A 55 -20.53 -0.86 3.85
N THR A 56 -20.69 -1.91 4.66
CA THR A 56 -20.93 -1.79 6.11
C THR A 56 -19.68 -1.45 6.94
N ARG A 57 -18.50 -1.25 6.34
CA ARG A 57 -17.28 -0.91 7.08
C ARG A 57 -16.53 0.26 6.46
N PHE A 58 -16.55 1.36 7.19
CA PHE A 58 -15.88 2.63 6.92
C PHE A 58 -14.55 2.60 7.67
N CYS A 59 -13.41 2.49 6.97
CA CYS A 59 -12.09 2.43 7.60
C CYS A 59 -11.20 3.56 7.08
N ASN A 60 -11.05 4.62 7.88
CA ASN A 60 -9.91 5.52 7.72
C ASN A 60 -8.66 4.81 8.27
N VAL A 61 -7.56 4.89 7.54
CA VAL A 61 -6.30 4.23 7.89
C VAL A 61 -5.27 5.28 8.27
N ILE A 62 -4.47 5.03 9.30
CA ILE A 62 -3.36 5.88 9.71
C ILE A 62 -2.09 5.04 9.70
N ASP A 63 -1.13 5.41 8.84
CA ASP A 63 0.24 4.93 8.89
C ASP A 63 1.07 5.95 9.67
N ALA A 64 1.33 5.65 10.94
CA ALA A 64 1.95 6.60 11.88
C ALA A 64 3.47 6.77 11.72
N CYS A 65 4.11 5.88 10.95
CA CYS A 65 5.55 5.86 10.69
C CYS A 65 5.80 5.57 9.20
N ALA A 66 5.19 6.39 8.35
CA ALA A 66 4.97 6.08 6.95
C ALA A 66 6.21 6.12 6.07
N ALA A 67 7.20 6.98 6.38
CA ALA A 67 8.26 7.24 5.43
C ALA A 67 9.24 6.04 5.31
N PRO A 68 9.74 5.71 4.10
CA PRO A 68 9.57 6.47 2.84
C PRO A 68 8.34 6.05 2.01
N GLY A 69 7.42 5.23 2.54
CA GLY A 69 6.10 5.05 1.92
C GLY A 69 5.75 3.68 1.35
N ASN A 70 6.64 2.68 1.37
CA ASN A 70 6.33 1.37 0.74
C ASN A 70 5.09 0.68 1.35
N LYS A 71 4.88 0.80 2.67
CA LYS A 71 3.68 0.24 3.33
C LYS A 71 2.45 1.07 3.03
N THR A 72 2.61 2.39 3.02
CA THR A 72 1.57 3.36 2.69
C THR A 72 1.01 3.15 1.29
N THR A 73 1.87 3.04 0.27
CA THR A 73 1.46 2.79 -1.12
C THR A 73 0.81 1.42 -1.29
N HIS A 74 1.30 0.40 -0.59
CA HIS A 74 0.68 -0.91 -0.58
C HIS A 74 -0.72 -0.88 0.05
N ALA A 75 -0.90 -0.19 1.19
CA ALA A 75 -2.20 -0.01 1.83
C ALA A 75 -3.17 0.75 0.90
N ALA A 76 -2.73 1.82 0.25
CA ALA A 76 -3.54 2.56 -0.72
C ALA A 76 -4.00 1.68 -1.89
N ALA A 77 -3.10 0.86 -2.44
CA ALA A 77 -3.43 -0.08 -3.52
C ALA A 77 -4.47 -1.13 -3.09
N LEU A 78 -4.36 -1.65 -1.86
CA LEU A 78 -5.32 -2.59 -1.29
C LEU A 78 -6.68 -1.93 -1.02
N MET A 79 -6.70 -0.73 -0.44
CA MET A 79 -7.93 0.05 -0.21
C MET A 79 -8.68 0.30 -1.51
N ASN A 80 -7.98 0.70 -2.58
CA ASN A 80 -8.58 0.89 -3.89
C ASN A 80 -9.18 -0.42 -4.45
N ARG A 81 -8.50 -1.56 -4.27
CA ARG A 81 -8.99 -2.87 -4.74
C ARG A 81 -10.28 -3.32 -4.07
N ILE A 82 -10.44 -3.06 -2.78
CA ILE A 82 -11.66 -3.42 -2.04
C ILE A 82 -12.78 -2.37 -2.18
N GLY A 83 -12.58 -1.35 -3.03
CA GLY A 83 -13.55 -0.27 -3.23
C GLY A 83 -13.68 0.67 -2.04
N ASN A 84 -12.68 0.71 -1.16
CA ASN A 84 -12.67 1.59 0.01
C ASN A 84 -12.28 3.02 -0.42
N THR A 85 -13.24 3.95 -0.33
CA THR A 85 -13.09 5.38 -0.69
C THR A 85 -12.67 6.28 0.49
N HIS A 86 -12.24 5.68 1.60
CA HIS A 86 -11.86 6.40 2.83
C HIS A 86 -10.41 6.88 2.81
N GLN A 87 -10.08 7.70 3.80
CA GLN A 87 -8.79 8.39 3.84
C GLN A 87 -7.68 7.51 4.43
N LEU A 88 -6.51 7.59 3.79
CA LEU A 88 -5.25 7.09 4.30
C LEU A 88 -4.39 8.28 4.74
N TYR A 89 -4.11 8.38 6.04
CA TYR A 89 -3.23 9.40 6.60
C TYR A 89 -1.84 8.82 6.79
N ALA A 90 -0.85 9.41 6.11
CA ALA A 90 0.54 9.03 6.22
C ALA A 90 1.30 10.08 7.05
N VAL A 91 1.81 9.66 8.20
CA VAL A 91 2.51 10.53 9.15
C VAL A 91 3.89 9.96 9.39
N ASP A 92 4.89 10.83 9.49
CA ASP A 92 6.23 10.47 9.94
C ASP A 92 6.79 11.64 10.76
N LYS A 93 7.82 11.37 11.57
CA LYS A 93 8.47 12.40 12.38
C LYS A 93 9.55 13.13 11.60
N ASP A 94 10.15 12.49 10.61
CA ASP A 94 11.29 13.03 9.87
C ASP A 94 10.83 13.82 8.64
N ASP A 95 10.96 15.15 8.72
CA ASP A 95 10.58 16.07 7.65
C ASP A 95 11.26 15.77 6.30
N LYS A 96 12.51 15.32 6.31
CA LYS A 96 13.23 14.99 5.07
C LYS A 96 12.68 13.71 4.47
N ARG A 97 12.36 12.71 5.29
CA ARG A 97 11.77 11.46 4.83
C ARG A 97 10.32 11.64 4.39
N ILE A 98 9.59 12.63 4.91
CA ILE A 98 8.26 13.01 4.39
C ILE A 98 8.33 13.47 2.93
N LEU A 99 9.41 14.14 2.50
CA LEU A 99 9.57 14.52 1.09
C LEU A 99 9.69 13.29 0.18
N LEU A 100 10.45 12.28 0.63
CA LEU A 100 10.56 11.00 -0.07
C LEU A 100 9.23 10.25 -0.09
N LEU A 101 8.51 10.24 1.04
CA LEU A 101 7.17 9.68 1.14
C LEU A 101 6.25 10.29 0.06
N LYS A 102 6.14 11.61 0.00
CA LYS A 102 5.33 12.31 -1.00
C LYS A 102 5.73 11.95 -2.44
N GLN A 103 7.02 11.98 -2.73
CA GLN A 103 7.53 11.64 -4.06
C GLN A 103 7.20 10.20 -4.45
N PHE A 104 7.36 9.25 -3.52
CA PHE A 104 7.15 7.83 -3.81
C PHE A 104 5.67 7.47 -3.88
N THR A 105 4.83 8.11 -3.08
CA THR A 105 3.39 7.91 -3.11
C THR A 105 2.78 8.51 -4.37
N GLU A 106 3.18 9.73 -4.77
CA GLU A 106 2.79 10.36 -6.04
C GLU A 106 3.23 9.49 -7.24
N ARG A 107 4.48 9.04 -7.25
CA ARG A 107 5.00 8.15 -8.29
C ARG A 107 4.23 6.82 -8.38
N ALA A 108 3.76 6.29 -7.26
CA ALA A 108 2.96 5.06 -7.22
C ALA A 108 1.46 5.29 -7.54
N GLY A 109 1.03 6.54 -7.81
CA GLY A 109 -0.37 6.88 -8.05
C GLY A 109 -1.25 6.88 -6.80
N ALA A 110 -0.65 7.10 -5.62
CA ALA A 110 -1.33 7.18 -4.33
C ALA A 110 -1.06 8.54 -3.64
N PRO A 111 -1.46 9.68 -4.25
CA PRO A 111 -1.12 11.00 -3.75
C PRO A 111 -1.68 11.32 -2.35
#